data_AF-A0A9Q1BD81-F1
#
_entry.id   AF-A0A9Q1BD81-F1
#
_cell.length_a   1.000
_cell.length_b   1.000
_cell.length_c   1.000
_cell.angle_alpha   90.00
_cell.angle_beta   90.00
_cell.angle_gamma   90.00
#
_symmetry.space_group_name_H-M   'P 1'
#
loop_
_entity.id
_entity.type
_entity.pdbx_description
1 polymer ?
#
loop_
_entity_poly.entity_id
_entity_poly.type
_entity_poly.pdbx_seq_one_letter_code
_entity_poly.pdbx_strand_id
1 'polypeptide(L)'
;MDHIQRTYNQTAKYVLGLKKKNQIPWISPKSLKIVDERKSIKIKMDSSKSCRIKEMLHSEYKVKDKEVKASMRNDERKWLENLANEAQMAAENGQMKTITDEEGKKARWKDHYEEILNRDIPLNPVEIGHENIEELDTINTNLITKDEIKWAIKKLKNGKAGGVDQIATELLKADILTTTENLHN
;
A
#
# COMPACT_ATOMS: atom_id res chain seq x y z
N MET A 1 -8.50 29.94 -24.53
CA MET A 1 -7.73 28.92 -23.76
C MET A 1 -8.63 27.89 -23.08
N ASP A 2 -9.82 28.26 -22.59
CA ASP A 2 -10.72 27.33 -21.88
C ASP A 2 -11.22 26.12 -22.68
N HIS A 3 -11.34 26.22 -24.00
CA HIS A 3 -11.87 25.12 -24.81
C HIS A 3 -10.94 23.90 -24.82
N ILE A 4 -9.63 24.12 -24.97
CA ILE A 4 -8.61 23.05 -25.01
C ILE A 4 -8.54 22.34 -23.65
N GLN A 5 -8.57 23.10 -22.55
CA GLN A 5 -8.53 22.50 -21.22
C GLN A 5 -9.81 21.71 -20.90
N ARG A 6 -10.96 22.17 -21.41
CA ARG A 6 -12.23 21.47 -21.26
C ARG A 6 -12.26 20.18 -22.09
N THR A 7 -11.85 20.21 -23.36
CA THR A 7 -11.80 19.01 -24.21
C THR A 7 -10.78 17.99 -23.70
N TYR A 8 -9.62 18.45 -23.22
CA TYR A 8 -8.62 17.59 -22.58
C TYR A 8 -9.16 16.91 -21.31
N ASN A 9 -9.80 17.66 -20.42
CA ASN A 9 -10.41 17.08 -19.21
C ASN A 9 -11.56 16.12 -19.53
N GLN A 10 -12.36 16.40 -20.56
CA GLN A 10 -13.47 15.55 -21.00
C GLN A 10 -12.97 14.22 -21.57
N THR A 11 -11.94 14.27 -22.42
CA THR A 11 -11.31 13.09 -23.03
C THR A 11 -10.57 12.27 -21.98
N ALA A 12 -9.82 12.90 -21.07
CA ALA A 12 -9.19 12.23 -19.94
C ALA A 12 -10.21 11.51 -19.05
N LYS A 13 -11.36 12.15 -18.76
CA LYS A 13 -12.44 11.54 -17.97
C LYS A 13 -13.08 10.34 -18.67
N TYR A 14 -13.19 10.37 -20.00
CA TYR A 14 -13.74 9.27 -20.80
C TYR A 14 -12.77 8.08 -20.89
N VAL A 15 -11.48 8.34 -21.16
CA VAL A 15 -10.46 7.30 -21.38
C VAL A 15 -9.97 6.70 -20.06
N LEU A 16 -9.64 7.53 -19.07
CA LEU A 16 -9.04 7.08 -17.81
C LEU A 16 -10.09 6.78 -16.72
N GLY A 17 -11.31 7.30 -16.88
CA GLY A 17 -12.34 7.24 -15.84
C GLY A 17 -12.02 8.13 -14.63
N LEU A 18 -12.98 8.23 -13.70
CA LEU A 18 -12.73 8.87 -12.40
C LEU A 18 -12.25 7.82 -11.39
N LYS A 19 -11.14 8.09 -10.70
CA LYS A 19 -10.72 7.29 -9.54
C LYS A 19 -11.88 7.27 -8.53
N LYS A 20 -12.44 6.09 -8.29
CA LYS A 20 -13.43 5.90 -7.22
C LYS A 20 -12.78 6.32 -5.91
N LYS A 21 -13.40 7.25 -5.19
CA LYS A 21 -13.01 7.54 -3.82
C LYS A 21 -13.42 6.31 -3.01
N ASN A 22 -12.46 5.49 -2.64
CA ASN A 22 -12.68 4.44 -1.67
C ASN A 22 -13.10 5.14 -0.38
N GLN A 23 -14.41 5.11 -0.08
CA GLN A 23 -14.87 5.54 1.22
C GLN A 23 -14.33 4.52 2.21
N ILE A 24 -13.69 5.02 3.26
CA ILE A 24 -13.26 4.19 4.37
C ILE A 24 -14.53 3.52 4.91
N PRO A 25 -14.65 2.19 4.86
CA PRO A 25 -15.94 1.49 4.99
C PRO A 25 -16.62 1.71 6.34
N TRP A 26 -15.85 2.06 7.38
CA TRP A 26 -16.39 2.34 8.72
C TRP A 26 -16.83 3.79 8.93
N ILE A 27 -16.43 4.74 8.08
CA ILE A 27 -16.77 6.17 8.26
C ILE A 27 -18.16 6.45 7.68
N SER A 28 -19.06 6.99 8.50
CA SER A 28 -20.41 7.32 8.09
C SER A 28 -20.46 8.54 7.15
N PRO A 29 -21.38 8.57 6.15
CA PRO A 29 -21.66 9.76 5.35
C PRO A 29 -22.01 11.00 6.19
N LYS A 30 -22.69 10.79 7.33
CA LYS A 30 -23.00 11.86 8.28
C LYS A 30 -21.73 12.51 8.84
N SER A 31 -20.75 11.69 9.21
CA SER A 31 -19.50 12.19 9.77
C SER A 31 -18.62 12.89 8.72
N LEU A 32 -18.67 12.43 7.47
CA LEU A 32 -18.04 13.13 6.35
C LEU A 32 -18.62 14.53 6.13
N LYS A 33 -19.94 14.70 6.28
CA LYS A 33 -20.58 16.02 6.21
C LYS A 33 -20.00 16.98 7.25
N ILE A 34 -19.79 16.52 8.49
CA ILE A 34 -19.20 17.34 9.56
C ILE A 34 -17.74 17.70 9.24
N VAL A 35 -16.98 16.78 8.62
CA VAL A 35 -15.62 17.06 8.13
C VAL A 35 -15.62 18.16 7.07
N ASP A 36 -16.57 18.13 6.14
CA ASP A 36 -16.67 19.13 5.09
C ASP A 36 -17.13 20.51 5.62
N GLU A 37 -18.02 20.53 6.62
CA GLU A 37 -18.35 21.75 7.37
C GLU A 37 -17.11 22.36 8.03
N ARG A 38 -16.30 21.55 8.72
CA ARG A 38 -15.03 21.99 9.33
C ARG A 38 -14.05 22.54 8.28
N LYS A 39 -13.94 21.89 7.12
CA LYS A 39 -13.10 22.38 6.01
C LYS A 39 -13.58 23.73 5.49
N SER A 40 -14.89 23.92 5.35
CA SER A 40 -15.45 25.19 4.90
C SER A 40 -15.08 26.36 5.83
N ILE A 41 -15.10 26.13 7.15
CA ILE A 41 -14.67 27.11 8.15
C ILE A 41 -13.17 27.38 8.04
N LYS A 42 -12.37 26.33 7.85
CA LYS A 42 -10.92 26.45 7.66
C LYS A 42 -10.58 27.31 6.44
N ILE A 43 -11.26 27.10 5.31
CA ILE A 43 -11.11 27.91 4.10
C ILE A 43 -11.46 29.38 4.38
N LYS A 44 -12.60 29.64 5.03
CA LYS A 44 -13.01 31.01 5.40
C LYS A 44 -11.99 31.70 6.32
N MET A 45 -11.41 30.94 7.25
CA MET A 45 -10.40 31.45 8.18
C MET A 45 -9.10 31.81 7.46
N ASP A 46 -8.65 30.97 6.52
CA ASP A 46 -7.42 31.17 5.76
C ASP A 46 -7.56 32.32 4.74
N SER A 47 -8.75 32.55 4.18
CA SER A 47 -9.03 33.67 3.28
C SER A 47 -9.27 35.01 3.98
N SER A 48 -9.66 34.99 5.26
CA SER A 48 -9.98 36.20 6.03
C SER A 48 -8.72 36.97 6.39
N LYS A 49 -8.74 38.31 6.30
CA LYS A 49 -7.61 39.17 6.70
C LYS A 49 -7.78 39.80 8.09
N SER A 50 -9.02 40.02 8.53
CA SER A 50 -9.33 40.65 9.82
C SER A 50 -9.04 39.72 11.00
N CYS A 51 -8.29 40.22 12.00
CA CYS A 51 -7.94 39.47 13.22
C CYS A 51 -9.19 39.00 14.00
N ARG A 52 -10.16 39.90 14.21
CA ARG A 52 -11.40 39.60 14.93
C ARG A 52 -12.21 38.48 14.27
N ILE A 53 -12.33 38.51 12.95
CA ILE A 53 -13.06 37.46 12.20
C ILE A 53 -12.31 36.13 12.26
N LYS A 54 -10.97 36.15 12.15
CA LYS A 54 -10.16 34.93 12.35
C LYS A 54 -10.39 34.31 13.72
N GLU A 55 -10.42 35.11 14.78
CA GLU A 55 -10.62 34.62 16.15
C GLU A 55 -11.99 33.95 16.36
N MET A 56 -13.06 34.55 15.83
CA MET A 56 -14.39 33.94 15.83
C MET A 56 -14.41 32.61 15.07
N LEU A 57 -13.87 32.59 13.85
CA LEU A 57 -13.79 31.37 13.02
C LEU A 57 -12.91 30.30 13.67
N HIS A 58 -11.87 30.70 14.41
CA HIS A 58 -11.01 29.77 15.12
C HIS A 58 -11.75 29.07 16.27
N SER A 59 -12.61 29.81 16.96
CA SER A 59 -13.48 29.25 18.01
C SER A 59 -14.52 28.29 17.43
N GLU A 60 -15.14 28.67 16.31
CA GLU A 60 -16.09 27.82 15.57
C GLU A 60 -15.41 26.54 15.03
N TYR A 61 -14.21 26.67 14.46
CA TYR A 61 -13.39 25.54 14.00
C TYR A 61 -13.07 24.58 15.14
N LYS A 62 -12.71 25.09 16.32
CA LYS A 62 -12.43 24.25 17.50
C LYS A 62 -13.65 23.43 17.93
N VAL A 63 -14.84 24.02 17.90
CA VAL A 63 -16.09 23.31 18.20
C VAL A 63 -16.33 22.21 17.15
N LYS A 64 -16.22 22.54 15.86
CA LYS A 64 -16.38 21.56 14.78
C LYS A 64 -15.31 20.47 14.78
N ASP A 65 -14.07 20.77 15.14
CA ASP A 65 -12.99 19.78 15.27
C ASP A 65 -13.28 18.77 16.38
N LYS A 66 -13.82 19.22 17.52
CA LYS A 66 -14.31 18.33 18.59
C LYS A 66 -15.46 17.44 18.10
N GLU A 67 -16.41 18.02 17.37
CA GLU A 67 -17.55 17.30 16.80
C GLU A 67 -17.08 16.21 15.82
N VAL A 68 -16.17 16.55 14.90
CA VAL A 68 -15.54 15.58 13.98
C VAL A 68 -14.87 14.45 14.76
N LYS A 69 -14.02 14.77 15.74
CA LYS A 69 -13.32 13.75 16.54
C LYS A 69 -14.28 12.85 17.33
N ALA A 70 -15.39 13.40 17.83
CA ALA A 70 -16.42 12.62 18.51
C ALA A 70 -17.15 11.69 17.53
N SER A 71 -17.53 12.19 16.35
CA SER A 71 -18.21 11.41 15.32
C SER A 71 -17.34 10.27 14.78
N MET A 72 -16.06 10.54 14.49
CA MET A 72 -15.11 9.51 14.04
C MET A 72 -14.96 8.38 15.07
N ARG A 73 -14.79 8.72 16.37
CA ARG A 73 -14.71 7.72 17.44
C ARG A 73 -15.99 6.89 17.58
N ASN A 74 -17.15 7.51 17.33
CA ASN A 74 -18.42 6.80 17.39
C ASN A 74 -18.60 5.84 16.21
N ASP A 75 -18.22 6.26 15.01
CA ASP A 75 -18.23 5.43 13.81
C ASP A 75 -17.28 4.24 13.94
N GLU A 76 -16.06 4.48 14.43
CA GLU A 76 -15.08 3.44 14.73
C GLU A 76 -15.61 2.44 15.75
N ARG A 77 -16.22 2.91 16.85
CA ARG A 77 -16.84 2.04 17.86
C ARG A 77 -17.95 1.17 17.27
N LYS A 78 -18.85 1.76 16.47
CA LYS A 78 -19.94 1.01 15.82
C LYS A 78 -19.42 -0.06 14.87
N TRP A 79 -18.36 0.25 14.13
CA TRP A 79 -17.74 -0.73 13.24
C TRP A 79 -17.10 -1.88 14.02
N LEU A 80 -16.38 -1.58 15.11
CA LEU A 80 -15.82 -2.60 16.00
C LEU A 80 -16.92 -3.45 16.67
N GLU A 81 -18.01 -2.84 17.10
CA GLU A 81 -19.17 -3.53 17.68
C GLU A 81 -19.83 -4.47 16.67
N ASN A 82 -20.04 -4.03 15.43
CA ASN A 82 -20.55 -4.88 14.36
C ASN A 82 -19.60 -6.05 14.06
N LEU A 83 -18.29 -5.80 14.03
CA LEU A 83 -17.28 -6.83 13.81
C LEU A 83 -17.27 -7.87 14.95
N ALA A 84 -17.41 -7.41 16.19
CA ALA A 84 -17.50 -8.29 17.36
C ALA A 84 -18.78 -9.13 17.34
N ASN A 85 -19.92 -8.52 16.98
CA ASN A 85 -21.20 -9.23 16.84
C ASN A 85 -21.14 -10.27 15.71
N GLU A 86 -20.53 -9.94 14.58
CA GLU A 86 -20.32 -10.89 13.47
C GLU A 86 -19.45 -12.07 13.92
N ALA A 87 -18.36 -11.80 14.64
CA ALA A 87 -17.50 -12.84 15.19
C ALA A 87 -18.23 -13.73 16.21
N GLN A 88 -19.06 -13.14 17.08
CA GLN A 88 -19.90 -13.88 18.03
C GLN A 88 -20.93 -14.75 17.31
N MET A 89 -21.65 -14.21 16.33
CA MET A 89 -22.62 -14.96 15.53
C MET A 89 -21.96 -16.09 14.75
N ALA A 90 -20.75 -15.88 14.22
CA ALA A 90 -19.98 -16.94 13.57
C ALA A 90 -19.56 -18.04 14.56
N ALA A 91 -19.21 -17.67 15.80
CA ALA A 91 -18.88 -18.62 16.85
C ALA A 91 -20.11 -19.44 17.27
N GLU A 92 -21.25 -18.80 17.50
CA GLU A 92 -22.53 -19.41 17.87
C GLU A 92 -23.07 -20.34 16.77
N ASN A 93 -22.93 -19.96 15.50
CA ASN A 93 -23.34 -20.77 14.34
C ASN A 93 -22.38 -21.94 14.04
N GLY A 94 -21.41 -22.21 14.90
CA GLY A 94 -20.45 -23.32 14.72
C GLY A 94 -19.42 -23.09 13.62
N GLN A 95 -19.39 -21.91 12.99
CA GLN A 95 -18.35 -21.51 12.05
C GLN A 95 -17.02 -21.18 12.74
N MET A 96 -16.95 -21.20 14.08
CA MET A 96 -15.66 -21.18 14.79
C MET A 96 -14.77 -22.37 14.42
N LYS A 97 -15.38 -23.53 14.10
CA LYS A 97 -14.64 -24.72 13.68
C LYS A 97 -13.94 -24.53 12.34
N THR A 98 -14.39 -23.66 11.43
CA THR A 98 -13.71 -23.53 10.14
C THR A 98 -12.37 -22.78 10.22
N ILE A 99 -12.07 -22.11 11.33
CA ILE A 99 -10.77 -21.46 11.56
C ILE A 99 -9.79 -22.41 12.29
N THR A 100 -10.31 -23.30 13.15
CA THR A 100 -9.50 -24.30 13.86
C THR A 100 -9.30 -25.60 13.08
N ASP A 101 -10.25 -25.96 12.22
CA ASP A 101 -10.26 -27.18 11.43
C ASP A 101 -9.60 -26.96 10.06
N GLU A 102 -8.72 -27.89 9.66
CA GLU A 102 -7.96 -27.83 8.40
C GLU A 102 -8.88 -27.86 7.17
N GLU A 103 -10.04 -28.51 7.30
CA GLU A 103 -11.04 -28.63 6.24
C GLU A 103 -11.76 -27.31 5.96
N GLY A 104 -12.04 -26.53 7.02
CA GLY A 104 -12.64 -25.20 6.89
C GLY A 104 -11.70 -24.17 6.28
N LYS A 105 -10.40 -24.23 6.60
CA LYS A 105 -9.37 -23.39 5.96
C LYS A 105 -9.27 -23.69 4.47
N LYS A 106 -9.24 -24.98 4.09
CA LYS A 106 -9.19 -25.42 2.69
C LYS A 106 -10.41 -24.98 1.89
N ALA A 107 -11.61 -25.10 2.46
CA ALA A 107 -12.83 -24.63 1.82
C ALA A 107 -12.79 -23.11 1.56
N ARG A 108 -12.39 -22.32 2.56
CA ARG A 108 -12.29 -20.85 2.40
C ARG A 108 -11.20 -20.42 1.41
N TRP A 109 -10.08 -21.14 1.38
CA TRP A 109 -9.04 -20.93 0.36
C TRP A 109 -9.57 -21.26 -1.02
N LYS A 110 -10.28 -22.39 -1.19
CA LYS A 110 -10.87 -22.78 -2.46
C LYS A 110 -11.80 -21.69 -2.98
N ASP A 111 -12.74 -21.21 -2.16
CA ASP A 111 -13.70 -20.16 -2.56
C ASP A 111 -12.98 -18.86 -2.93
N HIS A 112 -11.97 -18.46 -2.15
CA HIS A 112 -11.19 -17.24 -2.42
C HIS A 112 -10.38 -17.33 -3.72
N TYR A 113 -9.74 -18.48 -3.98
CA TYR A 113 -8.96 -18.69 -5.19
C TYR A 113 -9.85 -18.90 -6.42
N GLU A 114 -11.03 -19.47 -6.27
CA GLU A 114 -12.02 -19.61 -7.35
C GLU A 114 -12.50 -18.23 -7.84
N GLU A 115 -12.73 -17.27 -6.92
CA GLU A 115 -13.08 -15.89 -7.25
C GLU A 115 -11.92 -15.10 -7.90
N ILE A 116 -10.66 -15.39 -7.53
CA ILE A 116 -9.49 -14.66 -8.04
C ILE A 116 -8.98 -15.23 -9.37
N LEU A 117 -8.88 -16.54 -9.48
CA LEU A 117 -8.22 -17.20 -10.62
C LEU A 117 -9.15 -17.41 -11.81
N ASN A 118 -10.46 -17.51 -11.60
CA ASN A 118 -11.44 -17.72 -12.66
C ASN A 118 -12.19 -16.43 -13.06
N ARG A 119 -11.52 -15.27 -12.97
CA ARG A 119 -12.11 -14.00 -13.41
C ARG A 119 -12.20 -13.97 -14.93
N ASP A 120 -13.34 -13.53 -15.44
CA ASP A 120 -13.51 -13.26 -16.88
C ASP A 120 -12.44 -12.28 -17.36
N ILE A 121 -12.00 -12.47 -18.61
CA ILE A 121 -11.01 -11.61 -19.26
C ILE A 121 -11.52 -10.16 -19.19
N PRO A 122 -10.73 -9.21 -18.63
CA PRO A 122 -11.19 -7.84 -18.48
C PRO A 122 -11.53 -7.23 -19.84
N LEU A 123 -12.63 -6.47 -19.92
CA LEU A 123 -13.15 -5.86 -21.16
C LEU A 123 -12.14 -4.98 -21.92
N ASN A 124 -11.07 -4.57 -21.24
CA ASN A 124 -9.97 -3.84 -21.84
C ASN A 124 -8.67 -4.61 -21.51
N PRO A 125 -8.30 -5.61 -22.31
CA PRO A 125 -7.07 -6.36 -22.09
C PRO A 125 -5.88 -5.41 -22.24
N VAL A 126 -4.96 -5.46 -21.28
CA VAL A 126 -3.69 -4.74 -21.39
C VAL A 126 -2.88 -5.44 -22.48
N GLU A 127 -2.68 -4.77 -23.62
CA GLU A 127 -1.70 -5.18 -24.62
C GLU A 127 -0.31 -4.91 -24.04
N ILE A 128 0.25 -5.91 -23.34
CA ILE A 128 1.65 -5.88 -22.96
C ILE A 128 2.41 -6.03 -24.27
N GLY A 129 2.93 -4.92 -24.79
CA GLY A 129 3.93 -4.98 -25.84
C GLY A 129 5.04 -5.88 -25.33
N HIS A 130 5.23 -7.03 -25.98
CA HIS A 130 6.46 -7.78 -25.87
C HIS A 130 7.53 -6.90 -26.53
N GLU A 131 7.96 -5.86 -25.82
CA GLU A 131 9.25 -5.26 -26.09
C GLU A 131 10.23 -6.43 -26.13
N ASN A 132 11.08 -6.48 -27.15
CA ASN A 132 12.15 -7.47 -27.27
C ASN A 132 13.02 -7.36 -26.02
N ILE A 133 12.62 -8.02 -24.94
CA ILE A 133 13.51 -8.39 -23.86
C ILE A 133 14.48 -9.32 -24.57
N GLU A 134 15.73 -8.90 -24.73
CA GLU A 134 16.79 -9.80 -25.15
C GLU A 134 16.66 -11.04 -24.26
N GLU A 135 16.23 -12.14 -24.88
CA GLU A 135 16.20 -13.45 -24.26
C GLU A 135 17.62 -13.64 -23.72
N LEU A 136 17.77 -13.72 -22.40
CA LEU A 136 19.06 -13.99 -21.78
C LEU A 136 19.38 -15.44 -22.11
N ASP A 137 19.90 -15.64 -23.32
CA ASP A 137 20.32 -16.92 -23.83
C ASP A 137 21.49 -17.39 -22.97
N THR A 138 21.16 -18.32 -22.08
CA THR A 138 22.08 -19.14 -21.29
C THR A 138 22.68 -18.43 -20.08
N ILE A 139 22.05 -18.67 -18.91
CA ILE A 139 22.71 -18.48 -17.62
C ILE A 139 23.88 -19.45 -17.56
N ASN A 140 25.09 -18.94 -17.34
CA ASN A 140 26.28 -19.77 -17.14
C ASN A 140 26.12 -20.57 -15.83
N THR A 141 25.85 -21.87 -15.94
CA THR A 141 25.70 -22.81 -14.82
C THR A 141 26.98 -23.58 -14.50
N ASN A 142 28.12 -23.18 -15.08
CA ASN A 142 29.41 -23.81 -14.80
C ASN A 142 29.86 -23.55 -13.36
N LEU A 143 30.84 -24.34 -12.91
CA LEU A 143 31.47 -24.17 -11.60
C LEU A 143 32.07 -22.77 -11.47
N ILE A 144 31.80 -22.11 -10.34
CA ILE A 144 32.30 -20.78 -10.04
C ILE A 144 33.82 -20.83 -9.97
N THR A 145 34.50 -20.00 -10.76
CA THR A 145 35.95 -19.92 -10.80
C THR A 145 36.50 -18.96 -9.74
N LYS A 146 37.74 -19.19 -9.29
CA LYS A 146 38.45 -18.29 -8.36
C LYS A 146 38.50 -16.85 -8.88
N ASP A 147 38.64 -16.66 -10.19
CA ASP A 147 38.76 -15.32 -10.78
C ASP A 147 37.42 -14.58 -10.84
N GLU A 148 36.30 -15.30 -11.01
CA GLU A 148 34.95 -14.73 -10.84
C GLU A 148 34.70 -14.26 -9.41
N ILE A 149 35.13 -15.05 -8.41
CA ILE A 149 35.04 -14.66 -6.99
C ILE A 149 35.88 -13.40 -6.73
N LYS A 150 37.13 -13.35 -7.21
CA LYS A 150 37.97 -12.14 -7.10
C LYS A 150 37.31 -10.92 -7.74
N TRP A 151 36.72 -11.10 -8.93
CA TRP A 151 36.04 -10.02 -9.64
C TRP A 151 34.80 -9.54 -8.89
N ALA A 152 34.00 -10.47 -8.37
CA ALA A 152 32.81 -10.16 -7.57
C ALA A 152 33.17 -9.39 -6.29
N ILE A 153 34.19 -9.83 -5.54
CA ILE A 153 34.66 -9.14 -4.32
C ILE A 153 35.11 -7.70 -4.65
N LYS A 154 35.86 -7.51 -5.74
CA LYS A 154 36.27 -6.16 -6.19
C LYS A 154 35.09 -5.26 -6.54
N LYS A 155 34.03 -5.81 -7.12
CA LYS A 155 32.82 -5.09 -7.56
C LYS A 155 31.92 -4.63 -6.40
N LEU A 156 32.06 -5.20 -5.20
CA LEU A 156 31.29 -4.79 -4.01
C LEU A 156 31.51 -3.30 -3.69
N LYS A 157 30.52 -2.63 -3.09
CA LYS A 157 30.67 -1.23 -2.63
C LYS A 157 31.21 -1.20 -1.20
N ASN A 158 32.09 -0.23 -0.92
CA ASN A 158 32.57 0.04 0.44
C ASN A 158 31.48 0.77 1.25
N GLY A 159 31.58 0.74 2.58
CA GLY A 159 30.67 1.40 3.52
C GLY A 159 29.35 0.66 3.72
N LYS A 160 29.33 -0.65 3.47
CA LYS A 160 28.16 -1.50 3.74
C LYS A 160 28.28 -2.11 5.13
N ALA A 161 27.21 -2.01 5.92
CA ALA A 161 27.16 -2.60 7.26
C ALA A 161 27.28 -4.13 7.17
N GLY A 162 28.05 -4.72 8.08
CA GLY A 162 28.14 -6.17 8.20
C GLY A 162 26.81 -6.78 8.62
N GLY A 163 26.53 -8.00 8.13
CA GLY A 163 25.36 -8.78 8.53
C GLY A 163 25.49 -9.36 9.94
N VAL A 164 24.77 -10.46 10.20
CA VAL A 164 24.83 -11.18 11.49
C VAL A 164 26.25 -11.61 11.86
N ASP A 165 27.07 -11.95 10.86
CA ASP A 165 28.46 -12.36 11.02
C ASP A 165 29.41 -11.18 11.29
N GLN A 166 28.91 -9.94 11.28
CA GLN A 166 29.66 -8.70 11.52
C GLN A 166 30.82 -8.45 10.54
N ILE A 167 30.86 -9.15 9.41
CA ILE A 167 31.87 -9.00 8.37
C ILE A 167 31.49 -7.84 7.44
N ALA A 168 32.32 -6.79 7.43
CA ALA A 168 32.16 -5.65 6.52
C ALA A 168 32.84 -5.89 5.15
N THR A 169 32.42 -5.16 4.11
CA THR A 169 32.94 -5.35 2.75
C THR A 169 34.42 -4.99 2.62
N GLU A 170 34.92 -4.09 3.46
CA GLU A 170 36.33 -3.71 3.54
C GLU A 170 37.20 -4.87 4.00
N LEU A 171 36.69 -5.70 4.92
CA LEU A 171 37.42 -6.84 5.47
C LEU A 171 37.68 -7.90 4.38
N LEU A 172 36.68 -8.18 3.54
CA LEU A 172 36.80 -9.09 2.40
C LEU A 172 37.74 -8.56 1.31
N LYS A 173 37.88 -7.24 1.20
CA LYS A 173 38.77 -6.60 0.23
C LYS A 173 40.20 -6.42 0.72
N ALA A 174 40.46 -6.55 2.03
CA ALA A 174 41.78 -6.35 2.61
C ALA A 174 42.80 -7.40 2.15
N ASP A 175 42.38 -8.66 2.11
CA ASP A 175 43.18 -9.77 1.56
C ASP A 175 42.34 -10.63 0.60
N ILE A 176 42.29 -10.19 -0.65
CA ILE A 176 41.44 -10.80 -1.68
C ILE A 176 41.87 -12.24 -1.99
N LEU A 177 43.17 -12.57 -1.89
CA LEU A 177 43.67 -13.90 -2.24
C LEU A 177 43.19 -14.95 -1.23
N THR A 178 43.45 -14.71 0.05
CA THR A 178 43.03 -15.59 1.15
C THR A 178 41.51 -15.69 1.21
N THR A 179 40.79 -14.59 1.01
CA THR A 179 39.32 -14.58 1.01
C THR A 179 38.76 -15.40 -0.16
N THR A 180 39.37 -15.31 -1.35
CA THR A 180 38.96 -16.11 -2.51
C THR A 180 39.20 -17.60 -2.29
N GLU A 181 40.33 -17.97 -1.70
CA GLU A 181 40.66 -19.37 -1.40
C GLU A 181 39.69 -19.98 -0.39
N ASN A 182 39.30 -19.22 0.63
CA ASN A 182 38.32 -19.66 1.62
C ASN A 182 36.90 -19.82 1.04
N LEU A 183 36.52 -18.98 0.06
CA LEU A 183 35.19 -18.96 -0.54
C LEU A 183 35.02 -19.93 -1.73
N HIS A 184 36.10 -20.42 -2.32
CA HIS A 184 36.08 -21.34 -3.47
C HIS A 184 36.05 -22.83 -3.05
N ASN A 185 35.85 -23.14 -1.77
CA ASN A 185 35.81 -24.52 -1.28
C ASN A 185 34.48 -25.21 -1.54
#